data_AF-A0A841DIX6-F1
#
_entry.id   AF-A0A841DIX6-F1
#
_cell.length_a   1.000
_cell.length_b   1.000
_cell.length_c   1.000
_cell.angle_alpha   90.00
_cell.angle_beta   90.00
_cell.angle_gamma   90.00
#
_symmetry.space_group_name_H-M   'P 1'
#
loop_
_entity.id
_entity.type
_entity.pdbx_description
1 polymer ?
#
loop_
_entity_poly.entity_id
_entity_poly.type
_entity_poly.pdbx_seq_one_letter_code
_entity_poly.pdbx_strand_id
1 'polypeptide(L)'
;MFLSDITTSRRRRREDSRLADHVDRLGEEHPPIPLDSVDYTMKKPGLLAEKFGHVLDYMARVELEVERNVLELNILLPDPPEVDRHFYADVWMPQEIQHGLILDELQQQAGLDPTDANLSEVDFSLKLLGALGRMPGVQDISRMLYYLTGLATERSAVLAYNKLHAGLLELGEKAIARTVIAPIRRQEPGHFAYYQMAAQGLWVQMSGWQKWLTRALRKRTFEVVGAYNKRQVTDFGDVMKALRMSDGGEAELREYARQVGRAEYELMFAHRRGLRVPDYVFKSLRRAVELAAERKGETWPAAQPAGS
;
A
#
# COMPACT_ATOMS: atom_id res chain seq x y z
N MET A 1 -1.47 11.86 -41.73
CA MET A 1 -1.25 10.76 -40.77
C MET A 1 0.21 10.73 -40.27
N PHE A 2 0.86 11.87 -39.96
CA PHE A 2 2.31 11.87 -39.66
C PHE A 2 2.79 12.78 -38.52
N LEU A 3 2.04 13.81 -38.10
CA LEU A 3 2.49 14.69 -37.00
C LEU A 3 1.98 14.25 -35.61
N SER A 4 0.79 13.66 -35.54
CA SER A 4 0.18 13.14 -34.30
C SER A 4 0.92 11.91 -33.75
N ASP A 5 1.39 11.02 -34.62
CA ASP A 5 2.08 9.80 -34.21
C ASP A 5 3.50 10.09 -33.72
N ILE A 6 4.18 11.08 -34.30
CA ILE A 6 5.53 11.50 -33.88
C ILE A 6 5.49 12.17 -32.50
N THR A 7 4.52 13.04 -32.22
CA THR A 7 4.38 13.70 -30.91
C THR A 7 3.99 12.72 -29.82
N THR A 8 3.11 11.76 -30.13
CA THR A 8 2.69 10.70 -29.20
C THR A 8 3.85 9.74 -28.88
N SER A 9 4.61 9.32 -29.89
CA SER A 9 5.80 8.47 -29.74
C SER A 9 6.91 9.15 -28.92
N ARG A 10 7.17 10.44 -29.16
CA ARG A 10 8.19 11.20 -28.43
C ARG A 10 7.80 11.47 -26.97
N ARG A 11 6.52 11.70 -26.71
CA ARG A 11 6.00 11.85 -25.33
C ARG A 11 6.14 10.54 -24.55
N ARG A 12 5.75 9.42 -25.17
CA ARG A 12 5.87 8.08 -24.58
C ARG A 12 7.32 7.75 -24.17
N ARG A 13 8.28 7.91 -25.08
CA ARG A 13 9.71 7.66 -24.76
C ARG A 13 10.22 8.51 -23.59
N ARG A 14 9.73 9.75 -23.45
CA ARG A 14 10.13 10.64 -22.35
C ARG A 14 9.49 10.23 -21.02
N GLU A 15 8.26 9.76 -21.04
CA GLU A 15 7.58 9.23 -19.85
C GLU A 15 8.23 7.92 -19.39
N ASP A 16 8.52 7.01 -20.32
CA ASP A 16 9.21 5.74 -20.05
C ASP A 16 10.62 5.98 -19.48
N SER A 17 11.39 6.92 -20.06
CA SER A 17 12.72 7.30 -19.54
C SER A 17 12.64 7.92 -18.14
N ARG A 18 11.65 8.76 -17.85
CA ARG A 18 11.50 9.33 -16.50
C ARG A 18 11.15 8.30 -15.44
N LEU A 19 10.36 7.29 -15.80
CA LEU A 19 10.00 6.20 -14.89
C LEU A 19 11.23 5.32 -14.61
N ALA A 20 11.99 4.97 -15.65
CA ALA A 20 13.25 4.22 -15.50
C ALA A 20 14.25 4.99 -14.62
N ASP A 21 14.50 6.27 -14.91
CA ASP A 21 15.40 7.12 -14.12
C ASP A 21 14.97 7.21 -12.63
N HIS A 22 13.67 7.11 -12.36
CA HIS A 22 13.13 7.11 -10.99
C HIS A 22 13.40 5.77 -10.30
N VAL A 23 13.18 4.65 -10.98
CA VAL A 23 13.43 3.31 -10.43
C VAL A 23 14.92 3.11 -10.14
N ASP A 24 15.79 3.49 -11.07
CA ASP A 24 17.25 3.39 -10.90
C ASP A 24 17.70 4.20 -9.69
N ARG A 25 17.27 5.48 -9.60
CA ARG A 25 17.61 6.34 -8.46
C ARG A 25 17.06 5.80 -7.15
N LEU A 26 15.85 5.26 -7.14
CA LEU A 26 15.27 4.66 -5.94
C LEU A 26 16.11 3.49 -5.43
N GLY A 27 16.57 2.61 -6.34
CA GLY A 27 17.46 1.50 -5.99
C GLY A 27 18.83 1.96 -5.47
N GLU A 28 19.41 2.97 -6.10
CA GLU A 28 20.74 3.51 -5.74
C GLU A 28 20.73 4.31 -4.43
N GLU A 29 19.78 5.23 -4.26
CA GLU A 29 19.72 6.13 -3.10
C GLU A 29 19.14 5.46 -1.86
N HIS A 30 18.33 4.42 -2.04
CA HIS A 30 17.60 3.75 -0.97
C HIS A 30 17.71 2.22 -1.06
N PRO A 31 18.93 1.62 -1.00
CA PRO A 31 19.08 0.17 -1.07
C PRO A 31 18.34 -0.54 0.09
N PRO A 32 18.11 -1.86 -0.02
CA PRO A 32 17.55 -2.65 1.08
C PRO A 32 18.29 -2.38 2.39
N ILE A 33 17.55 -2.19 3.48
CA ILE A 33 18.11 -1.81 4.77
C ILE A 33 18.92 -3.00 5.33
N PRO A 34 20.23 -2.85 5.61
CA PRO A 34 21.01 -3.94 6.18
C PRO A 34 20.54 -4.28 7.59
N LEU A 35 20.31 -5.56 7.89
CA LEU A 35 19.86 -6.01 9.22
C LEU A 35 20.83 -5.60 10.35
N ASP A 36 22.13 -5.57 10.07
CA ASP A 36 23.18 -5.16 11.02
C ASP A 36 23.22 -3.65 11.30
N SER A 37 22.52 -2.85 10.50
CA SER A 37 22.37 -1.40 10.72
C SER A 37 21.29 -1.05 11.75
N VAL A 38 20.51 -2.04 12.19
CA VAL A 38 19.34 -1.86 13.05
C VAL A 38 19.72 -1.99 14.53
N ASP A 39 19.27 -1.02 15.31
CA ASP A 39 19.40 -1.01 16.78
C ASP A 39 18.02 -1.31 17.41
N TYR A 40 17.85 -2.54 17.86
CA TYR A 40 16.62 -3.04 18.50
C TYR A 40 16.53 -2.70 19.99
N THR A 41 17.40 -1.85 20.53
CA THR A 41 17.36 -1.47 21.95
C THR A 41 16.02 -0.85 22.32
N MET A 42 15.27 -1.54 23.20
CA MET A 42 13.98 -1.09 23.72
C MET A 42 14.06 -0.77 25.20
N LYS A 43 13.41 0.31 25.64
CA LYS A 43 13.32 0.69 27.05
C LYS A 43 12.12 0.04 27.74
N LYS A 44 11.02 -0.14 27.00
CA LYS A 44 9.72 -0.62 27.48
C LYS A 44 9.12 -1.63 26.49
N PRO A 45 9.79 -2.77 26.25
CA PRO A 45 9.33 -3.77 25.27
C PRO A 45 7.89 -4.23 25.53
N GLY A 46 7.51 -4.46 26.79
CA GLY A 46 6.14 -4.85 27.14
C GLY A 46 5.08 -3.79 26.81
N LEU A 47 5.37 -2.50 27.02
CA LEU A 47 4.43 -1.43 26.67
C LEU A 47 4.34 -1.22 25.16
N LEU A 48 5.45 -1.43 24.43
CA LEU A 48 5.45 -1.45 22.98
C LEU A 48 4.60 -2.59 22.44
N ALA A 49 4.77 -3.81 22.98
CA ALA A 49 3.98 -4.97 22.60
C ALA A 49 2.48 -4.75 22.89
N GLU A 50 2.14 -4.19 24.06
CA GLU A 50 0.76 -3.86 24.42
C GLU A 50 0.13 -2.83 23.45
N LYS A 51 0.85 -1.76 23.12
CA LYS A 51 0.30 -0.64 22.34
C LYS A 51 0.35 -0.87 20.82
N PHE A 52 1.40 -1.52 20.34
CA PHE A 52 1.74 -1.62 18.93
C PHE A 52 2.01 -3.06 18.46
N GLY A 53 1.90 -4.08 19.31
CA GLY A 53 2.20 -5.46 18.92
C GLY A 53 1.37 -5.93 17.73
N HIS A 54 0.07 -5.67 17.73
CA HIS A 54 -0.78 -6.02 16.60
C HIS A 54 -0.50 -5.17 15.34
N VAL A 55 0.01 -3.94 15.51
CA VAL A 55 0.43 -3.09 14.39
C VAL A 55 1.68 -3.69 13.74
N LEU A 56 2.65 -4.08 14.56
CA LEU A 56 3.89 -4.71 14.09
C LEU A 56 3.60 -6.03 13.37
N ASP A 57 2.78 -6.91 13.96
CA ASP A 57 2.40 -8.18 13.32
C ASP A 57 1.70 -7.95 11.97
N TYR A 58 0.71 -7.03 11.94
CA TYR A 58 0.00 -6.75 10.69
C TYR A 58 0.92 -6.18 9.61
N MET A 59 1.79 -5.23 9.97
CA MET A 59 2.70 -4.60 9.02
C MET A 59 3.78 -5.59 8.56
N ALA A 60 4.45 -6.29 9.48
CA ALA A 60 5.45 -7.31 9.15
C ALA A 60 4.89 -8.35 8.17
N ARG A 61 3.65 -8.81 8.40
CA ARG A 61 2.98 -9.75 7.50
C ARG A 61 2.82 -9.19 6.09
N VAL A 62 2.33 -7.96 6.00
CA VAL A 62 2.09 -7.33 4.69
C VAL A 62 3.39 -7.15 3.92
N GLU A 63 4.47 -6.74 4.58
CA GLU A 63 5.77 -6.59 3.92
C GLU A 63 6.35 -7.95 3.52
N LEU A 64 6.27 -8.98 4.38
CA LEU A 64 6.77 -10.33 4.06
C LEU A 64 5.97 -11.00 2.93
N GLU A 65 4.68 -10.72 2.82
CA GLU A 65 3.82 -11.20 1.73
C GLU A 65 4.21 -10.63 0.36
N VAL A 66 5.18 -9.71 0.27
CA VAL A 66 5.73 -9.20 -0.99
C VAL A 66 6.20 -10.32 -1.92
N GLU A 67 6.74 -11.41 -1.39
CA GLU A 67 7.17 -12.55 -2.22
C GLU A 67 5.99 -13.16 -2.97
N ARG A 68 4.88 -13.39 -2.26
CA ARG A 68 3.62 -13.84 -2.88
C ARG A 68 3.11 -12.79 -3.86
N ASN A 69 3.16 -11.51 -3.52
CA ASN A 69 2.70 -10.44 -4.40
C ASN A 69 3.50 -10.44 -5.73
N VAL A 70 4.81 -10.68 -5.70
CA VAL A 70 5.63 -10.82 -6.91
C VAL A 70 5.24 -12.07 -7.72
N LEU A 71 4.91 -13.19 -7.07
CA LEU A 71 4.37 -14.36 -7.76
C LEU A 71 3.03 -14.04 -8.44
N GLU A 72 2.12 -13.34 -7.76
CA GLU A 72 0.86 -12.87 -8.31
C GLU A 72 1.07 -11.96 -9.52
N LEU A 73 2.06 -11.05 -9.45
CA LEU A 73 2.39 -10.16 -10.57
C LEU A 73 2.92 -10.91 -11.78
N ASN A 74 3.82 -11.87 -11.59
CA ASN A 74 4.35 -12.69 -12.68
C ASN A 74 3.24 -13.53 -13.35
N ILE A 75 2.18 -13.88 -12.62
CA ILE A 75 1.00 -14.58 -13.16
C ILE A 75 0.06 -13.59 -13.87
N LEU A 76 -0.26 -12.47 -13.22
CA LEU A 76 -1.23 -11.49 -13.68
C LEU A 76 -0.72 -10.72 -14.90
N LEU A 77 0.59 -10.50 -14.99
CA LEU A 77 1.26 -9.74 -16.01
C LEU A 77 2.25 -10.64 -16.78
N PRO A 78 1.78 -11.46 -17.74
CA PRO A 78 2.62 -12.39 -18.48
C PRO A 78 3.74 -11.73 -19.32
N ASP A 79 3.59 -10.45 -19.66
CA ASP A 79 4.58 -9.66 -20.39
C ASP A 79 4.56 -8.21 -19.88
N PRO A 80 5.14 -7.95 -18.68
CA PRO A 80 5.20 -6.60 -18.12
C PRO A 80 6.31 -5.80 -18.83
N PRO A 81 6.20 -4.46 -18.91
CA PRO A 81 7.32 -3.60 -19.30
C PRO A 81 8.59 -3.92 -18.50
N GLU A 82 9.74 -3.77 -19.15
CA GLU A 82 11.04 -3.99 -18.52
C GLU A 82 11.21 -3.17 -17.23
N VAL A 83 10.79 -1.90 -17.25
CA VAL A 83 10.83 -1.01 -16.08
C VAL A 83 9.96 -1.49 -14.91
N ASP A 84 8.84 -2.16 -15.19
CA ASP A 84 7.99 -2.71 -14.14
C ASP A 84 8.68 -3.90 -13.50
N ARG A 85 9.22 -4.80 -14.33
CA ARG A 85 9.99 -5.96 -13.85
C ARG A 85 11.20 -5.53 -13.04
N HIS A 86 11.94 -4.54 -13.53
CA HIS A 86 13.08 -3.98 -12.82
C HIS A 86 12.66 -3.44 -11.45
N PHE A 87 11.56 -2.66 -11.41
CA PHE A 87 11.03 -2.16 -10.15
C PHE A 87 10.65 -3.28 -9.17
N TYR A 88 9.73 -4.19 -9.55
CA TYR A 88 9.19 -5.15 -8.58
C TYR A 88 10.19 -6.25 -8.21
N ALA A 89 11.09 -6.65 -9.11
CA ALA A 89 12.03 -7.76 -8.86
C ALA A 89 13.36 -7.30 -8.27
N ASP A 90 13.89 -6.16 -8.72
CA ASP A 90 15.27 -5.76 -8.39
C ASP A 90 15.33 -4.64 -7.34
N VAL A 91 14.27 -3.85 -7.17
CA VAL A 91 14.24 -2.70 -6.26
C VAL A 91 13.27 -2.93 -5.10
N TRP A 92 11.98 -3.05 -5.40
CA TRP A 92 10.90 -3.11 -4.41
C TRP A 92 10.95 -4.39 -3.58
N MET A 93 10.92 -5.57 -4.18
CA MET A 93 10.91 -6.84 -3.43
C MET A 93 12.09 -6.97 -2.44
N PRO A 94 13.35 -6.71 -2.82
CA PRO A 94 14.46 -6.74 -1.86
C PRO A 94 14.30 -5.74 -0.71
N GLN A 95 13.73 -4.55 -0.96
CA GLN A 95 13.45 -3.55 0.07
C GLN A 95 12.36 -4.03 1.03
N GLU A 96 11.20 -4.44 0.51
CA GLU A 96 10.06 -4.91 1.30
C GLU A 96 10.39 -6.14 2.15
N ILE A 97 11.15 -7.10 1.60
CA ILE A 97 11.62 -8.27 2.38
C ILE A 97 12.41 -7.79 3.60
N GLN A 98 13.31 -6.81 3.44
CA GLN A 98 14.05 -6.27 4.59
C GLN A 98 13.13 -5.54 5.56
N HIS A 99 12.11 -4.82 5.11
CA HIS A 99 11.14 -4.18 6.01
C HIS A 99 10.42 -5.22 6.85
N GLY A 100 9.91 -6.27 6.21
CA GLY A 100 9.24 -7.39 6.86
C GLY A 100 10.12 -8.09 7.90
N LEU A 101 11.34 -8.47 7.52
CA LEU A 101 12.30 -9.11 8.43
C LEU A 101 12.66 -8.20 9.61
N ILE A 102 12.85 -6.90 9.37
CA ILE A 102 13.20 -5.95 10.43
C ILE A 102 12.03 -5.78 11.42
N LEU A 103 10.80 -5.67 10.94
CA LEU A 103 9.62 -5.55 11.78
C LEU A 103 9.32 -6.85 12.55
N ASP A 104 9.52 -8.01 11.91
CA ASP A 104 9.34 -9.32 12.53
C ASP A 104 10.36 -9.56 13.65
N GLU A 105 11.62 -9.19 13.43
CA GLU A 105 12.65 -9.24 14.49
C GLU A 105 12.31 -8.28 15.64
N LEU A 106 11.82 -7.07 15.33
CA LEU A 106 11.43 -6.09 16.34
C LEU A 106 10.33 -6.63 17.26
N GLN A 107 9.30 -7.25 16.71
CA GLN A 107 8.21 -7.81 17.54
C GLN A 107 8.68 -9.02 18.36
N GLN A 108 9.53 -9.88 17.81
CA GLN A 108 10.09 -11.02 18.53
C GLN A 108 10.94 -10.56 19.72
N GLN A 109 11.77 -9.54 19.54
CA GLN A 109 12.52 -8.93 20.64
C GLN A 109 11.62 -8.22 21.66
N ALA A 110 10.41 -7.82 21.26
CA ALA A 110 9.39 -7.30 22.17
C ALA A 110 8.60 -8.42 22.90
N GLY A 111 8.86 -9.68 22.58
CA GLY A 111 8.25 -10.87 23.20
C GLY A 111 6.97 -11.36 22.52
N LEU A 112 6.74 -10.99 21.26
CA LEU A 112 5.62 -11.47 20.44
C LEU A 112 6.04 -12.69 19.62
N ASP A 113 5.05 -13.46 19.16
CA ASP A 113 5.30 -14.58 18.25
C ASP A 113 5.76 -14.07 16.87
N PRO A 114 6.57 -14.85 16.13
CA PRO A 114 6.90 -14.52 14.74
C PRO A 114 5.64 -14.42 13.88
N THR A 115 5.67 -13.51 12.90
CA THR A 115 4.54 -13.33 11.99
C THR A 115 4.35 -14.54 11.08
N ASP A 116 3.09 -14.92 10.89
CA ASP A 116 2.68 -15.93 9.91
C ASP A 116 2.30 -15.27 8.57
N ALA A 117 3.23 -15.26 7.63
CA ALA A 117 3.06 -14.68 6.29
C ALA A 117 2.83 -15.76 5.23
N ASN A 118 1.84 -15.55 4.36
CA ASN A 118 1.62 -16.43 3.21
C ASN A 118 2.53 -16.01 2.04
N LEU A 119 3.56 -16.81 1.79
CA LEU A 119 4.58 -16.51 0.78
C LEU A 119 4.31 -17.12 -0.60
N SER A 120 3.30 -17.99 -0.76
CA SER A 120 3.22 -18.84 -1.97
C SER A 120 1.83 -19.15 -2.52
N GLU A 121 0.76 -19.01 -1.72
CA GLU A 121 -0.56 -19.39 -2.21
C GLU A 121 -1.16 -18.29 -3.09
N VAL A 122 -1.32 -18.60 -4.38
CA VAL A 122 -1.95 -17.71 -5.35
C VAL A 122 -3.37 -18.18 -5.68
N ASP A 123 -4.33 -17.27 -5.52
CA ASP A 123 -5.76 -17.53 -5.78
C ASP A 123 -6.03 -17.93 -7.25
N PHE A 124 -7.01 -18.81 -7.44
CA PHE A 124 -7.39 -19.29 -8.77
C PHE A 124 -7.91 -18.17 -9.68
N SER A 125 -8.62 -17.17 -9.14
CA SER A 125 -9.12 -16.03 -9.89
C SER A 125 -7.99 -15.19 -10.50
N LEU A 126 -6.86 -15.04 -9.79
CA LEU A 126 -5.66 -14.36 -10.31
C LEU A 126 -5.02 -15.17 -11.44
N LYS A 127 -4.96 -16.50 -11.30
CA LYS A 127 -4.48 -17.40 -12.38
C LYS A 127 -5.35 -17.29 -13.64
N LEU A 128 -6.67 -17.21 -13.46
CA LEU A 128 -7.61 -17.02 -14.57
C LEU A 128 -7.45 -15.63 -15.22
N LEU A 129 -7.28 -14.57 -14.42
CA LEU A 129 -7.03 -13.23 -14.93
C LEU A 129 -5.71 -13.15 -15.70
N GLY A 130 -4.64 -13.79 -15.21
CA GLY A 130 -3.37 -13.91 -15.91
C GLY A 130 -3.50 -14.62 -17.27
N ALA A 131 -4.31 -15.68 -17.33
CA ALA A 131 -4.60 -16.37 -18.59
C ALA A 131 -5.31 -15.45 -19.60
N LEU A 132 -6.29 -14.65 -19.15
CA LEU A 132 -6.98 -13.66 -19.96
C LEU A 132 -6.10 -12.45 -20.32
N GLY A 133 -5.11 -12.12 -19.48
CA GLY A 133 -4.15 -11.03 -19.64
C GLY A 133 -3.27 -11.16 -20.89
N ARG A 134 -3.16 -12.36 -21.48
CA ARG A 134 -2.49 -12.54 -22.79
C ARG A 134 -3.12 -11.73 -23.92
N MET A 135 -4.34 -11.22 -23.74
CA MET A 135 -4.97 -10.28 -24.65
C MET A 135 -4.53 -8.84 -24.31
N PRO A 136 -3.88 -8.09 -25.23
CA PRO A 136 -3.28 -6.79 -24.92
C PRO A 136 -4.24 -5.78 -24.26
N GLY A 137 -5.50 -5.74 -24.70
CA GLY A 137 -6.51 -4.85 -24.13
C GLY A 137 -6.89 -5.17 -22.68
N VAL A 138 -6.80 -6.45 -22.29
CA VAL A 138 -7.07 -6.94 -20.92
C VAL A 138 -5.83 -6.73 -20.04
N GLN A 139 -4.63 -6.93 -20.59
CA GLN A 139 -3.35 -6.70 -19.90
C GLN A 139 -3.26 -5.30 -19.30
N ASP A 140 -3.62 -4.26 -20.08
CA ASP A 140 -3.58 -2.87 -19.60
C ASP A 140 -4.54 -2.63 -18.43
N ILE A 141 -5.67 -3.33 -18.38
CA ILE A 141 -6.63 -3.21 -17.29
C ILE A 141 -6.09 -3.87 -16.03
N SER A 142 -5.55 -5.08 -16.14
CA SER A 142 -4.89 -5.79 -15.04
C SER A 142 -3.73 -4.97 -14.48
N ARG A 143 -2.87 -4.45 -15.35
CA ARG A 143 -1.73 -3.59 -14.99
C ARG A 143 -2.17 -2.28 -14.32
N MET A 144 -3.23 -1.65 -14.82
CA MET A 144 -3.78 -0.45 -14.17
C MET A 144 -4.35 -0.76 -12.78
N LEU A 145 -5.06 -1.89 -12.61
CA LEU A 145 -5.58 -2.30 -11.31
C LEU A 145 -4.45 -2.61 -10.32
N TYR A 146 -3.36 -3.23 -10.80
CA TYR A 146 -2.13 -3.39 -10.03
C TYR A 146 -1.58 -2.03 -9.57
N TYR A 147 -1.35 -1.09 -10.49
CA TYR A 147 -0.79 0.21 -10.12
C TYR A 147 -1.68 1.00 -9.15
N LEU A 148 -3.00 0.93 -9.31
CA LEU A 148 -3.93 1.58 -8.39
C LEU A 148 -3.93 0.92 -7.00
N THR A 149 -3.74 -0.39 -6.94
CA THR A 149 -3.60 -1.12 -5.68
C THR A 149 -2.31 -0.72 -4.98
N GLY A 150 -1.17 -0.77 -5.68
CA GLY A 150 0.12 -0.29 -5.16
C GLY A 150 0.04 1.15 -4.68
N LEU A 151 -0.51 2.06 -5.48
CA LEU A 151 -0.69 3.47 -5.11
C LEU A 151 -1.43 3.68 -3.79
N ALA A 152 -2.49 2.89 -3.54
CA ALA A 152 -3.25 2.96 -2.29
C ALA A 152 -2.49 2.29 -1.12
N THR A 153 -1.79 1.18 -1.39
CA THR A 153 -0.94 0.47 -0.44
C THR A 153 0.19 1.36 0.06
N GLU A 154 1.05 1.84 -0.83
CA GLU A 154 2.20 2.67 -0.47
C GLU A 154 1.75 3.96 0.23
N ARG A 155 0.64 4.55 -0.21
CA ARG A 155 0.13 5.74 0.47
C ARG A 155 -0.33 5.46 1.90
N SER A 156 -0.93 4.31 2.12
CA SER A 156 -1.35 3.88 3.48
C SER A 156 -0.12 3.54 4.33
N ALA A 157 0.89 2.89 3.75
CA ALA A 157 2.15 2.56 4.42
C ALA A 157 2.89 3.83 4.86
N VAL A 158 3.06 4.83 3.97
CA VAL A 158 3.59 6.16 4.34
C VAL A 158 2.86 6.74 5.55
N LEU A 159 1.53 6.67 5.59
CA LEU A 159 0.74 7.24 6.69
C LEU A 159 0.88 6.42 7.99
N ALA A 160 0.89 5.09 7.87
CA ALA A 160 1.09 4.17 8.99
C ALA A 160 2.46 4.34 9.63
N TYR A 161 3.54 4.30 8.84
CA TYR A 161 4.90 4.50 9.34
C TYR A 161 5.10 5.89 9.98
N ASN A 162 4.47 6.94 9.44
CA ASN A 162 4.50 8.26 10.08
C ASN A 162 3.85 8.26 11.48
N LYS A 163 2.69 7.61 11.62
CA LYS A 163 1.97 7.50 12.90
C LYS A 163 2.71 6.59 13.89
N LEU A 164 3.22 5.45 13.42
CA LEU A 164 4.01 4.52 14.23
C LEU A 164 5.29 5.20 14.74
N HIS A 165 6.04 5.86 13.85
CA HIS A 165 7.24 6.62 14.23
C HIS A 165 6.94 7.64 15.33
N ALA A 166 5.89 8.45 15.18
CA ALA A 166 5.47 9.41 16.20
C ALA A 166 5.10 8.71 17.52
N GLY A 167 4.35 7.61 17.45
CA GLY A 167 3.95 6.81 18.59
C GLY A 167 5.11 6.19 19.37
N LEU A 168 6.18 5.77 18.69
CA LEU A 168 7.40 5.25 19.32
C LEU A 168 8.21 6.35 20.00
N LEU A 169 8.28 7.53 19.37
CA LEU A 169 8.91 8.70 20.01
C LEU A 169 8.16 9.12 21.28
N GLU A 170 6.82 9.10 21.26
CA GLU A 170 5.99 9.35 22.45
C GLU A 170 6.25 8.35 23.58
N LEU A 171 6.48 7.07 23.24
CA LEU A 171 6.84 6.04 24.23
C LEU A 171 8.25 6.21 24.82
N GLY A 172 9.11 6.95 24.12
CA GLY A 172 10.52 7.15 24.45
C GLY A 172 11.47 6.15 23.75
N GLU A 173 10.96 5.39 22.78
CA GLU A 173 11.68 4.33 22.06
C GLU A 173 12.46 4.90 20.86
N LYS A 174 13.51 5.67 21.17
CA LYS A 174 14.27 6.44 20.17
C LYS A 174 15.14 5.59 19.24
N ALA A 175 15.67 4.46 19.71
CA ALA A 175 16.55 3.60 18.90
C ALA A 175 15.76 3.05 17.72
N ILE A 176 14.73 2.23 18.00
CA ILE A 176 13.85 1.66 16.99
C ILE A 176 13.13 2.70 16.13
N ALA A 177 12.70 3.85 16.69
CA ALA A 177 12.12 4.90 15.87
C ALA A 177 13.12 5.41 14.80
N ARG A 178 14.40 5.53 15.15
CA ARG A 178 15.46 6.06 14.28
C ARG A 178 16.06 5.01 13.34
N THR A 179 16.21 3.77 13.78
CA THR A 179 16.96 2.72 13.07
C THR A 179 16.07 1.66 12.42
N VAL A 180 14.86 1.45 12.93
CA VAL A 180 13.85 0.54 12.33
C VAL A 180 12.91 1.35 11.45
N ILE A 181 12.12 2.26 12.05
CA ILE A 181 10.99 2.88 11.34
C ILE A 181 11.42 4.00 10.40
N ALA A 182 12.35 4.87 10.80
CA ALA A 182 12.73 6.01 9.97
C ALA A 182 13.40 5.64 8.63
N PRO A 183 14.24 4.58 8.53
CA PRO A 183 14.75 4.11 7.25
C PRO A 183 13.66 3.56 6.34
N ILE A 184 12.77 2.70 6.85
CA ILE A 184 11.64 2.15 6.08
C ILE A 184 10.78 3.29 5.52
N ARG A 185 10.35 4.20 6.40
CA ARG A 185 9.56 5.40 6.06
C ARG A 185 10.19 6.30 4.99
N ARG A 186 11.51 6.24 4.77
CA ARG A 186 12.19 7.00 3.71
C ARG A 186 12.07 6.34 2.34
N GLN A 187 11.83 5.02 2.27
CA GLN A 187 11.71 4.27 1.01
C GLN A 187 10.28 4.35 0.45
N GLU A 188 9.26 4.25 1.31
CA GLU A 188 7.83 4.29 0.95
C GLU A 188 7.42 5.39 -0.06
N PRO A 189 7.88 6.65 0.07
CA PRO A 189 7.48 7.69 -0.87
C PRO A 189 8.01 7.43 -2.29
N GLY A 190 9.14 6.73 -2.41
CA GLY A 190 9.73 6.32 -3.68
C GLY A 190 8.89 5.26 -4.39
N HIS A 191 8.39 4.26 -3.65
CA HIS A 191 7.46 3.25 -4.17
C HIS A 191 6.14 3.89 -4.60
N PHE A 192 5.58 4.75 -3.75
CA PHE A 192 4.38 5.51 -4.07
C PHE A 192 4.55 6.31 -5.37
N ALA A 193 5.70 6.98 -5.54
CA ALA A 193 5.99 7.76 -6.73
C ALA A 193 6.08 6.88 -7.99
N TYR A 194 6.69 5.70 -7.91
CA TYR A 194 6.70 4.74 -9.03
C TYR A 194 5.27 4.40 -9.47
N TYR A 195 4.41 3.94 -8.55
CA TYR A 195 3.03 3.57 -8.89
C TYR A 195 2.24 4.75 -9.44
N GLN A 196 2.44 5.95 -8.91
CA GLN A 196 1.79 7.16 -9.40
C GLN A 196 2.19 7.47 -10.84
N MET A 197 3.50 7.47 -11.13
CA MET A 197 4.03 7.76 -12.46
C MET A 197 3.60 6.69 -13.48
N ALA A 198 3.70 5.41 -13.11
CA ALA A 198 3.30 4.28 -13.95
C ALA A 198 1.79 4.32 -14.27
N ALA A 199 0.94 4.57 -13.26
CA ALA A 199 -0.50 4.73 -13.46
C ALA A 199 -0.82 5.94 -14.36
N GLN A 200 -0.16 7.09 -14.17
CA GLN A 200 -0.35 8.27 -15.01
C GLN A 200 0.04 8.00 -16.47
N GLY A 201 1.19 7.36 -16.70
CA GLY A 201 1.68 7.02 -18.04
C GLY A 201 0.75 6.05 -18.77
N LEU A 202 0.32 4.97 -18.09
CA LEU A 202 -0.59 3.99 -18.67
C LEU A 202 -1.99 4.58 -18.94
N TRP A 203 -2.52 5.41 -18.05
CA TRP A 203 -3.86 5.97 -18.19
C TRP A 203 -4.03 6.79 -19.48
N VAL A 204 -3.00 7.51 -19.92
CA VAL A 204 -3.08 8.27 -21.18
C VAL A 204 -3.19 7.35 -22.40
N GLN A 205 -2.62 6.14 -22.32
CA GLN A 205 -2.59 5.15 -23.39
C GLN A 205 -3.88 4.31 -23.48
N MET A 206 -4.59 4.16 -22.36
CA MET A 206 -5.83 3.38 -22.30
C MET A 206 -6.97 4.01 -23.10
N SER A 207 -7.70 3.18 -23.85
CA SER A 207 -8.94 3.53 -24.53
C SER A 207 -10.09 3.84 -23.56
N GLY A 208 -11.18 4.42 -24.07
CA GLY A 208 -12.33 4.82 -23.25
C GLY A 208 -13.01 3.64 -22.53
N TRP A 209 -13.12 2.48 -23.18
CA TRP A 209 -13.75 1.30 -22.59
C TRP A 209 -12.85 0.66 -21.52
N GLN A 210 -11.52 0.64 -21.72
CA GLN A 210 -10.57 0.17 -20.71
C GLN A 210 -10.68 1.06 -19.45
N LYS A 211 -10.65 2.38 -19.61
CA LYS A 211 -10.85 3.34 -18.51
C LYS A 211 -12.18 3.17 -17.80
N TRP A 212 -13.25 2.87 -18.52
CA TRP A 212 -14.56 2.60 -17.93
C TRP A 212 -14.54 1.32 -17.10
N LEU A 213 -13.99 0.23 -17.66
CA LEU A 213 -13.94 -1.06 -17.01
C LEU A 213 -13.02 -1.04 -15.79
N THR A 214 -11.83 -0.43 -15.86
CA THR A 214 -10.94 -0.21 -14.72
C THR A 214 -11.66 0.48 -13.57
N ARG A 215 -12.38 1.58 -13.83
CA ARG A 215 -13.15 2.28 -12.77
C ARG A 215 -14.22 1.37 -12.15
N ALA A 216 -14.91 0.59 -12.97
CA ALA A 216 -15.97 -0.30 -12.51
C ALA A 216 -15.43 -1.47 -11.68
N LEU A 217 -14.29 -2.04 -12.08
CA LEU A 217 -13.59 -3.09 -11.35
C LEU A 217 -13.01 -2.52 -10.05
N ARG A 218 -12.24 -1.43 -10.12
CA ARG A 218 -11.62 -0.80 -8.95
C ARG A 218 -12.64 -0.44 -7.87
N LYS A 219 -13.80 0.09 -8.24
CA LYS A 219 -14.89 0.37 -7.29
C LYS A 219 -15.40 -0.87 -6.55
N ARG A 220 -15.33 -2.05 -7.17
CA ARG A 220 -15.82 -3.32 -6.63
C ARG A 220 -14.73 -4.12 -5.90
N THR A 221 -13.48 -3.95 -6.30
CA THR A 221 -12.35 -4.76 -5.82
C THR A 221 -11.42 -3.98 -4.90
N PHE A 222 -11.71 -2.72 -4.58
CA PHE A 222 -10.95 -1.98 -3.58
C PHE A 222 -11.13 -2.63 -2.22
N GLU A 223 -10.02 -2.99 -1.58
CA GLU A 223 -9.96 -3.39 -0.19
C GLU A 223 -8.84 -2.67 0.55
N VAL A 224 -8.89 -2.71 1.89
CA VAL A 224 -7.82 -2.19 2.74
C VAL A 224 -6.54 -2.99 2.57
N VAL A 225 -5.41 -2.33 2.83
CA VAL A 225 -4.06 -2.87 2.56
C VAL A 225 -3.86 -4.22 3.21
N GLY A 226 -3.39 -5.20 2.42
CA GLY A 226 -3.02 -6.52 2.92
C GLY A 226 -4.17 -7.39 3.41
N ALA A 227 -5.42 -7.04 3.08
CA ALA A 227 -6.60 -7.79 3.49
C ALA A 227 -7.21 -8.58 2.34
N TYR A 228 -7.26 -9.91 2.52
CA TYR A 228 -7.80 -10.89 1.58
C TYR A 228 -9.05 -11.59 2.13
N ASN A 229 -9.34 -11.40 3.43
CA ASN A 229 -10.49 -11.98 4.10
C ASN A 229 -11.02 -11.08 5.23
N LYS A 230 -12.19 -11.43 5.77
CA LYS A 230 -12.87 -10.64 6.83
C LYS A 230 -11.99 -10.44 8.08
N ARG A 231 -11.21 -11.45 8.47
CA ARG A 231 -10.32 -11.37 9.64
C ARG A 231 -9.28 -10.28 9.41
N GLN A 232 -8.57 -10.29 8.29
CA GLN A 232 -7.56 -9.28 7.98
C GLN A 232 -8.15 -7.87 7.82
N VAL A 233 -9.36 -7.74 7.27
CA VAL A 233 -10.08 -6.43 7.26
C VAL A 233 -10.33 -5.93 8.69
N THR A 234 -10.66 -6.83 9.61
CA THR A 234 -10.89 -6.50 11.02
C THR A 234 -9.56 -6.13 11.70
N ASP A 235 -8.47 -6.85 11.41
CA ASP A 235 -7.13 -6.59 11.93
C ASP A 235 -6.61 -5.22 11.45
N PHE A 236 -6.83 -4.86 10.18
CA PHE A 236 -6.54 -3.51 9.69
C PHE A 236 -7.34 -2.42 10.43
N GLY A 237 -8.58 -2.72 10.83
CA GLY A 237 -9.38 -1.83 11.68
C GLY A 237 -8.74 -1.57 13.04
N ASP A 238 -8.14 -2.59 13.65
CA ASP A 238 -7.36 -2.41 14.88
C ASP A 238 -6.10 -1.58 14.64
N VAL A 239 -5.45 -1.72 13.47
CA VAL A 239 -4.26 -0.93 13.11
C VAL A 239 -4.62 0.56 13.08
N MET A 240 -5.73 0.89 12.41
CA MET A 240 -6.22 2.26 12.38
C MET A 240 -6.55 2.80 13.77
N LYS A 241 -7.14 2.00 14.66
CA LYS A 241 -7.42 2.40 16.05
C LYS A 241 -6.13 2.65 16.84
N ALA A 242 -5.16 1.73 16.82
CA ALA A 242 -3.91 1.92 17.59
C ALA A 242 -3.04 3.07 17.06
N LEU A 243 -3.05 3.30 15.75
CA LEU A 243 -2.35 4.41 15.11
C LEU A 243 -3.13 5.74 15.13
N ARG A 244 -4.30 5.78 15.80
CA ARG A 244 -5.15 6.97 15.92
C ARG A 244 -5.45 7.59 14.55
N MET A 245 -6.01 6.76 13.66
CA MET A 245 -6.45 7.14 12.32
C MET A 245 -7.98 7.25 12.21
N SER A 246 -8.70 6.86 13.27
CA SER A 246 -10.16 6.81 13.31
C SER A 246 -10.78 7.32 14.62
N ASP A 247 -9.97 7.95 15.48
CA ASP A 247 -10.38 8.44 16.81
C ASP A 247 -11.34 9.63 16.68
N GLY A 248 -11.14 10.47 15.67
CA GLY A 248 -12.02 11.59 15.33
C GLY A 248 -13.33 11.18 14.61
N GLY A 249 -13.69 9.90 14.66
CA GLY A 249 -14.89 9.35 14.03
C GLY A 249 -14.89 9.53 12.51
N GLU A 250 -16.08 9.79 11.95
CA GLU A 250 -16.26 9.86 10.49
C GLU A 250 -15.43 10.96 9.82
N ALA A 251 -15.24 12.10 10.48
CA ALA A 251 -14.49 13.23 9.89
C ALA A 251 -13.01 12.89 9.68
N GLU A 252 -12.36 12.30 10.69
CA GLU A 252 -10.95 11.86 10.58
C GLU A 252 -10.80 10.71 9.59
N LEU A 253 -11.72 9.73 9.61
CA LEU A 253 -11.68 8.62 8.68
C LEU A 253 -11.86 9.08 7.22
N ARG A 254 -12.71 10.09 6.97
CA ARG A 254 -12.86 10.71 5.65
C ARG A 254 -11.59 11.44 5.20
N GLU A 255 -10.88 12.07 6.13
CA GLU A 255 -9.60 12.70 5.84
C GLU A 255 -8.53 11.66 5.50
N TYR A 256 -8.46 10.55 6.25
CA TYR A 256 -7.59 9.43 5.92
C TYR A 256 -7.91 8.83 4.53
N ALA A 257 -9.20 8.56 4.27
CA ALA A 257 -9.67 8.09 2.97
C ALA A 257 -9.32 9.07 1.84
N ARG A 258 -9.38 10.37 2.10
CA ARG A 258 -8.96 11.41 1.13
C ARG A 258 -7.48 11.30 0.82
N GLN A 259 -6.64 11.09 1.82
CA GLN A 259 -5.19 10.99 1.60
C GLN A 259 -4.82 9.73 0.83
N VAL A 260 -5.44 8.59 1.13
CA VAL A 260 -5.25 7.32 0.41
C VAL A 260 -5.76 7.41 -1.03
N GLY A 261 -6.98 7.90 -1.22
CA GLY A 261 -7.65 7.92 -2.52
C GLY A 261 -7.31 9.11 -3.42
N ARG A 262 -6.48 10.08 -2.98
CA ARG A 262 -6.28 11.35 -3.70
C ARG A 262 -5.70 11.14 -5.09
N ALA A 263 -4.58 10.45 -5.20
CA ALA A 263 -3.88 10.28 -6.47
C ALA A 263 -4.73 9.45 -7.46
N GLU A 264 -5.40 8.42 -6.95
CA GLU A 264 -6.37 7.63 -7.71
C GLU A 264 -7.56 8.48 -8.19
N TYR A 265 -8.07 9.37 -7.35
CA TYR A 265 -9.16 10.28 -7.69
C TYR A 265 -8.75 11.30 -8.77
N GLU A 266 -7.60 11.94 -8.58
CA GLU A 266 -7.04 12.89 -9.55
C GLU A 266 -6.79 12.21 -10.90
N LEU A 267 -6.34 10.96 -10.91
CA LEU A 267 -6.13 10.20 -12.14
C LEU A 267 -7.45 9.81 -12.83
N MET A 268 -8.36 9.16 -12.10
CA MET A 268 -9.54 8.52 -12.70
C MET A 268 -10.75 9.45 -12.85
N PHE A 269 -10.86 10.50 -12.02
CA PHE A 269 -12.09 11.28 -11.86
C PHE A 269 -11.90 12.80 -11.96
N ALA A 270 -10.76 13.31 -12.43
CA ALA A 270 -10.49 14.75 -12.59
C ALA A 270 -11.61 15.55 -13.30
N HIS A 271 -12.43 14.91 -14.14
CA HIS A 271 -13.55 15.56 -14.83
C HIS A 271 -14.86 15.63 -14.05
N ARG A 272 -15.00 14.95 -12.91
CA ARG A 272 -16.24 14.98 -12.09
C ARG A 272 -16.11 16.05 -11.01
N ARG A 273 -16.83 17.16 -11.16
CA ARG A 273 -16.98 18.16 -10.09
C ARG A 273 -17.92 17.61 -9.02
N GLY A 274 -17.48 17.47 -7.76
CA GLY A 274 -18.39 17.33 -6.61
C GLY A 274 -17.98 16.37 -5.49
N LEU A 275 -17.27 15.28 -5.76
CA LEU A 275 -16.77 14.37 -4.71
C LEU A 275 -15.28 14.66 -4.46
N ARG A 276 -14.87 14.80 -3.19
CA ARG A 276 -13.45 15.02 -2.85
C ARG A 276 -12.66 13.71 -2.68
N VAL A 277 -13.36 12.58 -2.54
CA VAL A 277 -12.82 11.23 -2.30
C VAL A 277 -13.71 10.20 -3.01
N PRO A 278 -13.16 9.12 -3.60
CA PRO A 278 -13.97 8.01 -4.07
C PRO A 278 -14.67 7.31 -2.90
N ASP A 279 -15.99 7.23 -2.94
CA ASP A 279 -16.82 6.71 -1.84
C ASP A 279 -16.50 5.25 -1.44
N TYR A 280 -15.99 4.44 -2.37
CA TYR A 280 -15.60 3.05 -2.07
C TYR A 280 -14.38 2.94 -1.16
N VAL A 281 -13.42 3.88 -1.24
CA VAL A 281 -12.25 3.91 -0.35
C VAL A 281 -12.71 4.13 1.09
N PHE A 282 -13.53 5.16 1.29
CA PHE A 282 -14.11 5.46 2.60
C PHE A 282 -14.95 4.28 3.13
N LYS A 283 -15.76 3.65 2.29
CA LYS A 283 -16.59 2.49 2.70
C LYS A 283 -15.77 1.29 3.16
N SER A 284 -14.70 0.94 2.45
CA SER A 284 -13.83 -0.17 2.85
C SER A 284 -13.10 0.14 4.17
N LEU A 285 -12.55 1.35 4.32
CA LEU A 285 -11.95 1.82 5.57
C LEU A 285 -12.96 1.83 6.74
N ARG A 286 -14.18 2.33 6.50
CA ARG A 286 -15.25 2.34 7.50
C ARG A 286 -15.61 0.92 7.92
N ARG A 287 -15.70 0.00 6.95
CA ARG A 287 -15.99 -1.41 7.23
C ARG A 287 -14.93 -2.03 8.14
N ALA A 288 -13.65 -1.73 7.93
CA ALA A 288 -12.57 -2.20 8.79
C ALA A 288 -12.71 -1.68 10.23
N VAL A 289 -12.96 -0.38 10.43
CA VAL A 289 -13.16 0.19 11.77
C VAL A 289 -14.41 -0.35 12.46
N GLU A 290 -15.53 -0.48 11.74
CA GLU A 290 -16.78 -1.06 12.25
C GLU A 290 -16.55 -2.50 12.73
N LEU A 291 -15.87 -3.33 11.93
CA LEU A 291 -15.56 -4.71 12.29
C LEU A 291 -14.65 -4.80 13.53
N ALA A 292 -13.64 -3.92 13.63
CA ALA A 292 -12.76 -3.85 14.79
C ALA A 292 -13.50 -3.45 16.07
N ALA A 293 -14.44 -2.50 15.98
CA ALA A 293 -15.31 -2.12 17.09
C ALA A 293 -16.26 -3.26 17.49
N GLU A 294 -16.91 -3.91 16.52
CA GLU A 294 -17.80 -5.06 16.74
C GLU A 294 -17.08 -6.19 17.49
N ARG A 295 -15.82 -6.50 17.11
CA ARG A 295 -14.99 -7.52 17.79
C ARG A 295 -14.76 -7.20 19.28
N LYS A 296 -14.73 -5.92 19.65
CA LYS A 296 -14.52 -5.45 21.03
C LYS A 296 -15.84 -5.24 21.79
N GLY A 297 -16.99 -5.52 21.17
CA GLY A 297 -18.31 -5.21 21.74
C GLY A 297 -18.63 -3.72 21.77
N GLU A 298 -17.93 -2.91 20.98
CA GLU A 298 -18.09 -1.47 20.86
C GLU A 298 -18.91 -1.10 19.61
N THR A 299 -19.40 0.14 19.54
CA THR A 299 -19.97 0.73 18.33
C THR A 299 -19.07 1.83 17.79
N TRP A 300 -18.95 1.95 16.46
CA TRP A 300 -18.23 3.03 15.82
C TRP A 300 -19.16 3.88 14.92
N PRO A 301 -19.04 5.23 14.93
CA PRO A 301 -18.21 6.00 15.85
C PRO A 301 -18.72 5.86 17.28
N ALA A 302 -17.81 5.91 18.26
CA ALA A 302 -18.21 5.92 19.67
C ALA A 302 -19.23 7.04 19.89
N ALA A 303 -20.27 6.78 20.68
CA ALA A 303 -21.25 7.80 21.03
C ALA A 303 -20.50 8.99 21.65
N GLN A 304 -20.63 10.18 21.04
CA GLN A 304 -20.10 11.38 21.67
C GLN A 304 -20.79 11.53 23.04
N PRO A 305 -20.04 11.76 24.13
CA PRO A 305 -20.68 12.06 25.40
C PRO A 305 -21.62 13.25 25.19
N ALA A 306 -22.86 13.11 25.65
CA ALA A 306 -23.85 14.16 25.53
C ALA A 306 -23.38 15.39 26.34
N GLY A 307 -22.84 16.39 25.64
CA GLY A 307 -22.44 17.67 26.19
C GLY A 307 -21.05 17.71 26.82
N SER A 308 -20.15 18.47 26.18
CA SER A 308 -19.00 19.14 26.80
C SER A 308 -19.00 20.60 26.34
#